data_AF-A0A443DKF7-F1
#
_entry.id   AF-A0A443DKF7-F1
#
_cell.length_a   1.000
_cell.length_b   1.000
_cell.length_c   1.000
_cell.angle_alpha   90.00
_cell.angle_beta   90.00
_cell.angle_gamma   90.00
#
_symmetry.space_group_name_H-M   'P 1'
#
loop_
_entity.id
_entity.type
_entity.pdbx_description
1 polymer ?
#
loop_
_entity_poly.entity_id
_entity_poly.type
_entity_poly.pdbx_seq_one_letter_code
_entity_poly.pdbx_strand_id
1 'polypeptide(L)'
;MLAWIAIVFPSLLLSYFGQGAFVLAHGGAPQNPFFQMLPAWGLMPMVVLATAATVIASQAVISGAFSLTRQAVQLNILPRISILHTSETQSGQIYMPRVNLLLALGVMLLVVGFGESSALASAYGISVTGEMLMTTILLFVVMRRLWKWRLSYALALALVFGFIDTGFFLANAVKIANGGWVSILVAAGMALIMSTWIKGTRYLFARGSIMCSAATRSACPSAASGRRRPAGHGGSQSAHAP
;
A
#
# COMPACT_ATOMS: atom_id res chain seq x y z
N MET A 1 -9.91 -11.69 14.19
CA MET A 1 -11.34 -11.50 13.89
C MET A 1 -12.21 -11.52 15.15
N LEU A 2 -12.13 -12.56 16.00
CA LEU A 2 -12.93 -12.67 17.23
C LEU A 2 -12.80 -11.46 18.17
N ALA A 3 -11.57 -11.03 18.47
CA ALA A 3 -11.35 -9.85 19.33
C ALA A 3 -11.99 -8.56 18.77
N TRP A 4 -12.01 -8.39 17.45
CA TRP A 4 -12.63 -7.24 16.82
C TRP A 4 -14.15 -7.25 17.02
N ILE A 5 -14.81 -8.36 16.67
CA ILE A 5 -16.27 -8.45 16.72
C ILE A 5 -16.79 -8.50 18.16
N ALA A 6 -16.11 -9.22 19.05
CA ALA A 6 -16.59 -9.45 20.42
C ALA A 6 -16.25 -8.32 21.40
N ILE A 7 -15.15 -7.58 21.18
CA ILE A 7 -14.65 -6.59 22.14
C ILE A 7 -14.57 -5.21 21.51
N VAL A 8 -13.80 -5.07 20.43
CA VAL A 8 -13.47 -3.73 19.90
C VAL A 8 -14.69 -3.04 19.30
N PHE A 9 -15.44 -3.73 18.44
CA PHE A 9 -16.63 -3.20 17.80
C PHE A 9 -17.72 -2.75 18.80
N PRO A 10 -18.17 -3.58 19.76
CA PRO A 10 -19.16 -3.14 20.74
C PRO A 10 -18.63 -2.02 21.63
N SER A 11 -17.35 -2.03 22.00
CA SER A 11 -16.74 -0.95 22.79
C SER A 11 -16.71 0.38 22.04
N LEU A 12 -16.34 0.37 20.76
CA LEU A 12 -16.36 1.56 19.91
C LEU A 12 -17.79 2.08 19.74
N LEU A 13 -18.74 1.18 19.46
CA LEU A 13 -20.15 1.56 19.30
C LEU A 13 -20.69 2.24 20.56
N LEU A 14 -20.43 1.66 21.73
CA LEU A 14 -20.83 2.24 23.01
C LEU A 14 -20.16 3.59 23.28
N SER A 15 -18.88 3.74 22.92
CA SER A 15 -18.16 5.01 23.06
C SER A 15 -18.76 6.11 22.19
N TYR A 16 -19.05 5.83 20.91
CA TYR A 16 -19.67 6.81 20.01
C TYR A 16 -21.11 7.14 20.40
N PHE A 17 -21.91 6.16 20.84
CA PHE A 17 -23.25 6.41 21.35
C PHE A 17 -23.24 7.24 22.64
N GLY A 18 -22.29 6.98 23.53
CA GLY A 18 -22.07 7.82 24.71
C GLY A 18 -21.75 9.27 24.32
N GLN A 19 -20.80 9.48 23.40
CA GLN A 19 -20.45 10.81 22.91
C GLN A 19 -21.63 11.52 22.24
N GLY A 20 -22.42 10.80 21.43
CA GLY A 20 -23.64 11.33 20.84
C GLY A 20 -24.66 11.76 21.89
N ALA A 21 -24.93 10.91 22.89
CA ALA A 21 -25.83 11.23 23.99
C ALA A 21 -25.36 12.45 24.80
N PHE A 22 -24.05 12.57 25.04
CA PHE A 22 -23.48 13.72 25.75
C PHE A 22 -23.64 15.03 24.99
N VAL A 23 -23.36 15.03 23.67
CA VAL A 23 -23.54 16.19 22.80
C VAL A 23 -25.00 16.64 22.77
N LEU A 24 -25.93 15.69 22.65
CA LEU A 24 -27.38 15.97 22.66
C LEU A 24 -27.84 16.56 24.00
N ALA A 25 -27.33 16.04 25.13
CA ALA A 25 -27.72 16.50 26.46
C ALA A 25 -27.18 17.90 26.83
N HIS A 26 -26.06 18.32 26.26
CA HIS A 26 -25.39 19.59 26.63
C HIS A 26 -25.56 20.72 25.60
N GLY A 27 -26.25 20.47 24.47
CA GLY A 27 -26.69 21.50 23.52
C GLY A 27 -25.60 22.32 22.82
N GLY A 28 -24.31 22.00 23.02
CA GLY A 28 -23.17 22.65 22.41
C GLY A 28 -22.35 21.71 21.52
N ALA A 29 -21.35 22.25 20.82
CA ALA A 29 -20.33 21.48 20.11
C ALA A 29 -19.07 21.35 20.99
N PRO A 30 -19.03 20.39 21.94
CA PRO A 30 -17.87 20.23 22.82
C PRO A 30 -16.61 19.95 21.99
N GLN A 31 -15.53 20.69 22.26
CA GLN A 31 -14.28 20.56 21.51
C GLN A 31 -13.68 19.15 21.65
N ASN A 32 -13.81 18.54 22.84
CA ASN A 32 -13.32 17.19 23.13
C ASN A 32 -14.36 16.39 23.92
N PRO A 33 -15.43 15.91 23.25
CA PRO A 33 -16.55 15.24 23.93
C PRO A 33 -16.08 14.03 24.75
N PHE A 34 -15.13 13.25 24.21
CA PHE A 34 -14.57 12.07 24.85
C PHE A 34 -14.03 12.34 26.27
N PHE A 35 -13.20 13.37 26.45
CA PHE A 35 -12.60 13.68 27.75
C PHE A 35 -13.56 14.41 28.69
N GLN A 36 -14.48 15.21 28.14
CA GLN A 36 -15.45 15.98 28.95
C GLN A 36 -16.55 15.11 29.57
N MET A 37 -16.83 13.95 28.97
CA MET A 37 -17.77 12.97 29.51
C MET A 37 -17.27 12.28 30.79
N LEU A 38 -15.97 12.34 31.07
CA LEU A 38 -15.39 11.65 32.22
C LEU A 38 -15.49 12.50 33.50
N PRO A 39 -15.71 11.89 34.67
CA PRO A 39 -15.58 12.59 35.93
C PRO A 39 -14.12 13.03 36.15
N ALA A 40 -13.91 14.10 36.93
CA ALA A 40 -12.58 14.71 37.11
C ALA A 40 -11.50 13.72 37.56
N TRP A 41 -11.83 12.74 38.41
CA TRP A 41 -10.89 11.72 38.86
C TRP A 41 -10.50 10.71 37.77
N GLY A 42 -11.37 10.49 36.78
CA GLY A 42 -11.16 9.54 35.69
C GLY A 42 -10.36 10.10 34.51
N LEU A 43 -10.20 11.43 34.45
CA LEU A 43 -9.52 12.12 33.35
C LEU A 43 -8.04 11.70 33.25
N MET A 44 -7.29 11.79 34.35
CA MET A 44 -5.86 11.42 34.37
C MET A 44 -5.60 9.95 34.00
N PRO A 45 -6.29 8.95 34.61
CA PRO A 45 -6.17 7.56 34.18
C PRO A 45 -6.48 7.35 32.69
N MET A 46 -7.53 8.00 32.17
CA MET A 46 -7.92 7.85 30.77
C MET A 46 -6.88 8.47 29.82
N VAL A 47 -6.25 9.59 30.18
CA VAL A 47 -5.15 10.17 29.39
C VAL A 47 -3.95 9.23 29.33
N VAL A 48 -3.59 8.59 30.45
CA VAL A 48 -2.50 7.58 30.48
C VAL A 48 -2.85 6.39 29.59
N LEU A 49 -4.07 5.87 29.68
CA LEU A 49 -4.54 4.76 28.84
C LEU A 49 -4.56 5.14 27.35
N ALA A 50 -5.06 6.32 27.00
CA ALA A 50 -5.09 6.81 25.63
C ALA A 50 -3.68 7.01 25.05
N THR A 51 -2.74 7.48 25.88
CA THR A 51 -1.32 7.62 25.51
C THR A 51 -0.70 6.25 25.24
N ALA A 52 -0.91 5.28 26.13
CA ALA A 52 -0.43 3.91 25.94
C ALA A 52 -1.01 3.28 24.66
N ALA A 53 -2.31 3.46 24.41
CA ALA A 53 -2.96 2.99 23.20
C ALA A 53 -2.37 3.63 21.92
N THR A 54 -2.07 4.94 21.96
CA THR A 54 -1.43 5.67 20.85
C THR A 54 -0.02 5.14 20.56
N VAL A 55 0.76 4.80 21.60
CA VAL A 55 2.08 4.18 21.42
C VAL A 55 1.95 2.80 20.75
N ILE A 56 1.03 1.97 21.21
CA ILE A 56 0.79 0.63 20.64
C ILE A 56 0.34 0.75 19.17
N ALA A 57 -0.60 1.65 18.88
CA ALA A 57 -1.07 1.91 17.53
C ALA A 57 0.07 2.37 16.60
N SER A 58 0.95 3.25 17.09
CA SER A 58 2.12 3.72 16.33
C SER A 58 3.07 2.58 15.99
N GLN A 59 3.32 1.65 16.93
CA GLN A 59 4.15 0.47 16.67
C GLN A 59 3.53 -0.43 15.60
N ALA A 60 2.22 -0.68 15.66
CA ALA A 60 1.51 -1.46 14.65
C ALA A 60 1.63 -0.85 13.24
N VAL A 61 1.52 0.48 13.12
CA VAL A 61 1.68 1.19 11.84
C VAL A 61 3.11 1.09 11.30
N ILE A 62 4.12 1.24 12.16
CA ILE A 62 5.54 1.11 11.76
C ILE A 62 5.83 -0.31 11.24
N SER A 63 5.40 -1.35 11.97
CA SER A 63 5.53 -2.73 11.53
C SER A 63 4.74 -3.03 10.24
N GLY A 64 3.56 -2.42 10.08
CA GLY A 64 2.78 -2.48 8.85
C GLY A 64 3.52 -1.87 7.65
N ALA A 65 4.16 -0.71 7.85
CA ALA A 65 4.95 -0.04 6.81
C ALA A 65 6.16 -0.89 6.36
N PHE A 66 6.84 -1.57 7.28
CA PHE A 66 7.90 -2.52 6.94
C PHE A 66 7.37 -3.67 6.08
N SER A 67 6.21 -4.22 6.45
CA SER A 67 5.57 -5.32 5.71
C SER A 67 5.16 -4.91 4.29
N LEU A 68 4.56 -3.73 4.13
CA LEU A 68 4.19 -3.18 2.81
C LEU A 68 5.42 -2.87 1.97
N THR A 69 6.47 -2.30 2.58
CA THR A 69 7.73 -2.03 1.88
C THR A 69 8.38 -3.32 1.38
N ARG A 70 8.38 -4.38 2.19
CA ARG A 70 8.89 -5.69 1.77
C ARG A 70 8.11 -6.24 0.57
N GLN A 71 6.78 -6.18 0.61
CA GLN A 71 5.92 -6.61 -0.49
C GLN A 71 6.21 -5.80 -1.77
N ALA A 72 6.38 -4.50 -1.66
CA ALA A 72 6.74 -3.62 -2.77
C ALA A 72 8.12 -3.95 -3.37
N VAL A 73 9.13 -4.26 -2.55
CA VAL A 73 10.44 -4.72 -3.02
C VAL A 73 10.33 -6.07 -3.74
N GLN A 74 9.52 -7.00 -3.23
CA GLN A 74 9.28 -8.30 -3.87
C GLN A 74 8.57 -8.18 -5.23
N LEU A 75 7.68 -7.18 -5.37
CA LEU A 75 7.03 -6.84 -6.63
C LEU A 75 7.92 -6.03 -7.59
N ASN A 76 9.18 -5.75 -7.22
CA ASN A 76 10.13 -4.94 -8.00
C ASN A 76 9.64 -3.51 -8.32
N ILE A 77 8.75 -2.96 -7.49
CA ILE A 77 8.25 -1.58 -7.63
C ILE A 77 9.06 -0.58 -6.82
N LEU A 78 9.90 -1.05 -5.89
CA LEU A 78 10.82 -0.24 -5.09
C LEU A 78 12.27 -0.76 -5.19
N PRO A 79 13.27 0.13 -4.98
CA PRO A 79 14.66 -0.27 -4.85
C PRO A 79 14.87 -1.31 -3.76
N ARG A 80 15.92 -2.12 -3.90
CA ARG A 80 16.32 -3.05 -2.84
C ARG A 80 16.80 -2.24 -1.63
N ILE A 81 15.99 -2.26 -0.57
CA ILE A 81 16.32 -1.66 0.72
C ILE A 81 16.99 -2.75 1.59
N SER A 82 17.94 -2.35 2.43
CA SER A 82 18.56 -3.26 3.40
C SER A 82 17.54 -3.73 4.42
N ILE A 83 17.24 -5.02 4.41
CA ILE A 83 16.33 -5.67 5.36
C ILE A 83 17.18 -6.33 6.43
N LEU A 84 17.06 -5.88 7.67
CA LEU A 84 17.66 -6.56 8.83
C LEU A 84 16.62 -7.51 9.40
N HIS A 85 16.96 -8.79 9.44
CA HIS A 85 16.14 -9.79 10.11
C HIS A 85 16.50 -9.77 11.59
N THR A 86 15.56 -9.36 12.45
CA THR A 86 15.79 -9.31 13.90
C THR A 86 15.72 -10.72 14.52
N SER A 87 15.15 -11.69 13.81
CA SER A 87 15.14 -13.12 14.18
C SER A 87 15.24 -13.99 12.93
N GLU A 88 16.08 -15.03 12.96
CA GLU A 88 16.25 -15.99 11.85
C GLU A 88 15.04 -16.94 11.70
N THR A 89 14.22 -17.09 12.74
CA THR A 89 13.13 -18.07 12.78
C THR A 89 11.74 -17.46 12.55
N GLN A 90 11.59 -16.14 12.65
CA GLN A 90 10.31 -15.45 12.50
C GLN A 90 10.35 -14.45 11.35
N SER A 91 9.77 -14.83 10.19
CA SER A 91 9.71 -13.96 9.00
C SER A 91 8.92 -12.66 9.23
N GLY A 92 8.19 -12.53 10.34
CA GLY A 92 7.45 -11.32 10.75
C GLY A 92 8.28 -10.28 11.53
N GLN A 93 9.47 -10.62 12.03
CA GLN A 93 10.35 -9.68 12.73
C GLN A 93 11.31 -8.99 11.77
N ILE A 94 10.75 -8.11 10.95
CA ILE A 94 11.45 -7.36 9.90
C ILE A 94 11.76 -5.97 10.43
N TYR A 95 13.05 -5.61 10.51
CA TYR A 95 13.46 -4.24 10.82
C TYR A 95 14.10 -3.58 9.60
N MET A 96 13.63 -2.39 9.25
CA MET A 96 14.17 -1.60 8.14
C MET A 96 14.60 -0.22 8.65
N PRO A 97 15.88 -0.05 9.03
CA PRO A 97 16.38 1.19 9.64
C PRO A 97 16.10 2.43 8.78
N ARG A 98 16.26 2.31 7.46
CA ARG A 98 16.02 3.42 6.52
C ARG A 98 14.55 3.83 6.45
N VAL A 99 13.64 2.85 6.47
CA VAL A 99 12.20 3.13 6.49
C VAL A 99 11.82 3.77 7.82
N ASN A 100 12.35 3.25 8.93
CA ASN A 100 12.12 3.83 10.26
C ASN A 100 12.58 5.29 10.34
N LEU A 101 13.78 5.58 9.81
CA LEU A 101 14.31 6.95 9.78
C LEU A 101 13.44 7.86 8.92
N LEU A 102 13.01 7.41 7.73
CA LEU A 102 12.12 8.18 6.86
C LEU A 102 10.76 8.45 7.53
N LEU A 103 10.18 7.45 8.22
CA LEU A 103 8.95 7.64 9.00
C LEU A 103 9.16 8.63 10.14
N ALA A 104 10.25 8.53 10.89
CA ALA A 104 10.56 9.44 12.00
C ALA A 104 10.71 10.89 11.51
N LEU A 105 11.47 11.11 10.42
CA LEU A 105 11.62 12.43 9.80
C LEU A 105 10.29 12.95 9.26
N GLY A 106 9.52 12.10 8.58
CA GLY A 106 8.20 12.45 8.04
C GLY A 106 7.24 12.90 9.14
N VAL A 107 7.15 12.14 10.24
CA VAL A 107 6.30 12.49 11.39
C VAL A 107 6.78 13.79 12.05
N MET A 108 8.08 13.96 12.28
CA MET A 108 8.62 15.22 12.83
C MET A 108 8.28 16.43 11.96
N LEU A 109 8.46 16.32 10.63
CA LEU A 109 8.10 17.39 9.69
C LEU A 109 6.61 17.71 9.71
N LEU A 110 5.75 16.69 9.77
CA LEU A 110 4.30 16.89 9.84
C LEU A 110 3.87 17.54 11.17
N VAL A 111 4.43 17.11 12.30
CA VAL A 111 4.12 17.66 13.62
C VAL A 111 4.54 19.13 13.71
N VAL A 112 5.78 19.44 13.31
CA VAL A 112 6.30 20.83 13.33
C VAL A 112 5.58 21.70 12.28
N GLY A 113 5.27 21.15 11.11
CA GLY A 113 4.63 21.89 10.02
C GLY A 113 3.16 22.23 10.26
N PHE A 114 2.41 21.36 10.93
CA PHE A 114 0.98 21.60 11.20
C PHE A 114 0.73 22.26 12.56
N GLY A 115 1.46 21.89 13.61
CA GLY A 115 1.31 22.43 14.97
C GLY A 115 -0.01 22.05 15.69
N GLU A 116 -1.14 22.04 14.97
CA GLU A 116 -2.46 21.70 15.48
C GLU A 116 -2.96 20.32 15.04
N SER A 117 -3.60 19.61 15.97
CA SER A 117 -4.19 18.29 15.72
C SER A 117 -5.35 18.32 14.72
N SER A 118 -6.10 19.42 14.66
CA SER A 118 -7.23 19.64 13.73
C SER A 118 -6.77 19.69 12.26
N ALA A 119 -5.66 20.37 12.02
CA ALA A 119 -5.05 20.51 10.70
C ALA A 119 -4.39 19.19 10.25
N LEU A 120 -3.69 18.50 11.18
CA LEU A 120 -3.16 17.17 10.93
C LEU A 120 -4.26 16.15 10.62
N ALA A 121 -5.41 16.25 11.31
CA ALA A 121 -6.57 15.39 11.06
C ALA A 121 -7.15 15.56 9.66
N SER A 122 -7.22 16.81 9.20
CA SER A 122 -7.65 17.13 7.84
C SER A 122 -6.65 16.61 6.79
N ALA A 123 -5.35 16.64 7.09
CA ALA A 123 -4.31 16.15 6.21
C ALA A 123 -4.41 14.64 5.95
N TYR A 124 -4.47 13.81 7.01
CA TYR A 124 -4.50 12.34 6.83
C TYR A 124 -5.85 11.83 6.30
N GLY A 125 -6.96 12.54 6.55
CA GLY A 125 -8.30 12.12 6.15
C GLY A 125 -8.45 11.86 4.64
N ILE A 126 -7.75 12.62 3.80
CA ILE A 126 -7.70 12.40 2.34
C ILE A 126 -7.06 11.06 2.00
N SER A 127 -5.93 10.73 2.63
CA SER A 127 -5.24 9.45 2.41
C SER A 127 -6.11 8.27 2.81
N VAL A 128 -6.75 8.35 3.98
CA VAL A 128 -7.60 7.25 4.51
C VAL A 128 -8.84 7.06 3.65
N THR A 129 -9.54 8.13 3.29
CA THR A 129 -10.73 8.01 2.42
C THR A 129 -10.37 7.58 0.99
N GLY A 130 -9.19 7.97 0.48
CA GLY A 130 -8.66 7.46 -0.77
C GLY A 130 -8.32 5.97 -0.70
N GLU A 131 -7.78 5.50 0.41
CA GLU A 131 -7.52 4.07 0.66
C GLU A 131 -8.83 3.27 0.75
N MET A 132 -9.88 3.80 1.40
CA MET A 132 -11.22 3.19 1.39
C MET A 132 -11.76 3.01 -0.05
N LEU A 133 -11.68 4.05 -0.88
CA LEU A 133 -12.07 3.94 -2.29
C LEU A 133 -11.28 2.86 -3.05
N MET A 134 -9.96 2.83 -2.85
CA MET A 134 -9.09 1.83 -3.49
C MET A 134 -9.42 0.41 -3.01
N THR A 135 -9.68 0.22 -1.73
CA THR A 135 -10.07 -1.10 -1.19
C THR A 135 -11.43 -1.54 -1.69
N THR A 136 -12.39 -0.64 -1.88
CA THR A 136 -13.69 -0.95 -2.52
C THR A 136 -13.52 -1.39 -3.97
N ILE A 137 -12.66 -0.72 -4.74
CA ILE A 137 -12.32 -1.12 -6.12
C ILE A 137 -11.64 -2.50 -6.12
N LEU A 138 -10.64 -2.71 -5.27
CA LEU A 138 -9.94 -3.99 -5.15
C LEU A 138 -10.88 -5.12 -4.71
N LEU A 139 -11.79 -4.84 -3.77
CA LEU A 139 -12.80 -5.79 -3.32
C LEU A 139 -13.69 -6.22 -4.48
N PHE A 140 -14.13 -5.30 -5.34
CA PHE A 140 -14.88 -5.63 -6.54
C PHE A 140 -14.09 -6.56 -7.48
N VAL A 141 -12.80 -6.27 -7.70
CA VAL A 141 -11.93 -7.13 -8.51
C VAL A 141 -11.78 -8.52 -7.88
N VAL A 142 -11.58 -8.62 -6.57
CA VAL A 142 -11.47 -9.89 -5.83
C VAL A 142 -12.76 -10.70 -5.92
N MET A 143 -13.92 -10.07 -5.67
CA MET A 143 -15.23 -10.72 -5.79
C MET A 143 -15.44 -11.31 -7.18
N ARG A 144 -15.02 -10.61 -8.23
CA ARG A 144 -15.20 -11.04 -9.62
C ARG A 144 -14.16 -12.05 -10.09
N ARG A 145 -12.89 -11.88 -9.73
CA ARG A 145 -11.77 -12.67 -10.26
C ARG A 145 -11.40 -13.86 -9.40
N LEU A 146 -11.40 -13.71 -8.08
CA LEU A 146 -11.03 -14.78 -7.15
C LEU A 146 -12.26 -15.55 -6.69
N TRP A 147 -13.29 -14.86 -6.18
CA TRP A 147 -14.48 -15.52 -5.63
C TRP A 147 -15.53 -15.88 -6.67
N LYS A 148 -15.39 -15.37 -7.90
CA LYS A 148 -16.27 -15.65 -9.05
C LYS A 148 -17.76 -15.38 -8.77
N TRP A 149 -18.06 -14.39 -7.93
CA TRP A 149 -19.44 -14.00 -7.63
C TRP A 149 -20.16 -13.50 -8.88
N ARG A 150 -21.49 -13.69 -8.96
CA ARG A 150 -22.30 -13.14 -10.05
C ARG A 150 -22.16 -11.61 -10.07
N LEU A 151 -22.13 -11.03 -11.26
CA LEU A 151 -21.86 -9.60 -11.44
C LEU A 151 -22.86 -8.73 -10.65
N SER A 152 -24.14 -9.14 -10.59
CA SER A 152 -25.18 -8.44 -9.85
C SER A 152 -24.84 -8.26 -8.37
N TYR A 153 -24.48 -9.33 -7.66
CA TYR A 153 -24.14 -9.27 -6.23
C TYR A 153 -22.85 -8.47 -5.98
N ALA A 154 -21.83 -8.70 -6.81
CA ALA A 154 -20.57 -7.98 -6.69
C ALA A 154 -20.75 -6.47 -6.93
N LEU A 155 -21.55 -6.10 -7.93
CA LEU A 155 -21.84 -4.71 -8.26
C LEU A 155 -22.72 -4.05 -7.19
N ALA A 156 -23.77 -4.73 -6.72
CA ALA A 156 -24.63 -4.21 -5.66
C ALA A 156 -23.81 -3.89 -4.40
N LEU A 157 -22.93 -4.80 -3.97
CA LEU A 157 -22.09 -4.57 -2.80
C LEU A 157 -21.07 -3.45 -3.02
N ALA A 158 -20.41 -3.44 -4.18
CA ALA A 158 -19.44 -2.39 -4.52
C ALA A 158 -20.07 -1.01 -4.64
N LEU A 159 -21.33 -0.90 -5.10
CA LEU A 159 -22.06 0.35 -5.16
C LEU A 159 -22.42 0.86 -3.77
N VAL A 160 -22.82 -0.02 -2.85
CA VAL A 160 -23.14 0.37 -1.46
C VAL A 160 -21.89 0.93 -0.77
N PHE A 161 -20.78 0.19 -0.80
CA PHE A 161 -19.52 0.69 -0.22
C PHE A 161 -18.99 1.91 -0.97
N GLY A 162 -19.01 1.89 -2.30
CA GLY A 162 -18.53 2.98 -3.13
C GLY A 162 -19.30 4.29 -2.92
N PHE A 163 -20.61 4.22 -2.66
CA PHE A 163 -21.41 5.39 -2.32
C PHE A 163 -20.97 6.00 -0.98
N ILE A 164 -20.79 5.17 0.05
CA ILE A 164 -20.35 5.60 1.37
C ILE A 164 -18.94 6.21 1.28
N ASP A 165 -18.01 5.50 0.66
CA ASP A 165 -16.61 5.92 0.54
C ASP A 165 -16.47 7.19 -0.28
N THR A 166 -17.25 7.33 -1.36
CA THR A 166 -17.25 8.56 -2.18
C THR A 166 -17.82 9.73 -1.38
N GLY A 167 -18.86 9.51 -0.56
CA GLY A 167 -19.38 10.53 0.35
C GLY A 167 -18.32 11.01 1.35
N PHE A 168 -17.61 10.08 1.99
CA PHE A 168 -16.51 10.41 2.90
C PHE A 168 -15.35 11.10 2.19
N PHE A 169 -14.98 10.64 1.00
CA PHE A 169 -13.93 11.23 0.20
C PHE A 169 -14.28 12.68 -0.20
N LEU A 170 -15.50 12.92 -0.70
CA LEU A 170 -15.96 14.27 -1.05
C LEU A 170 -16.01 15.19 0.17
N ALA A 171 -16.48 14.70 1.32
CA ALA A 171 -16.48 15.46 2.57
C ALA A 171 -15.07 15.85 3.02
N ASN A 172 -14.06 15.00 2.78
CA ASN A 172 -12.67 15.32 3.06
C ASN A 172 -12.03 16.17 1.96
N ALA A 173 -12.43 16.02 0.69
CA ALA A 173 -11.89 16.74 -0.45
C ALA A 173 -12.00 18.27 -0.32
N VAL A 174 -13.05 18.76 0.33
CA VAL A 174 -13.21 20.21 0.64
C VAL A 174 -12.07 20.72 1.54
N LYS A 175 -11.46 19.85 2.35
CA LYS A 175 -10.35 20.18 3.26
C LYS A 175 -8.97 20.07 2.61
N ILE A 176 -8.87 19.81 1.29
CA ILE A 176 -7.59 19.73 0.58
C ILE A 176 -6.80 21.03 0.73
N ALA A 177 -7.47 22.18 0.59
CA ALA A 177 -6.85 23.50 0.75
C ALA A 177 -6.34 23.74 2.19
N ASN A 178 -6.99 23.12 3.18
CA ASN A 178 -6.69 23.28 4.61
C ASN A 178 -5.68 22.25 5.16
N GLY A 179 -4.88 21.62 4.28
CA GLY A 179 -3.82 20.68 4.67
C GLY A 179 -3.86 19.32 3.99
N GLY A 180 -4.97 18.95 3.35
CA GLY A 180 -5.09 17.68 2.62
C GLY A 180 -4.13 17.55 1.43
N TRP A 181 -3.62 18.66 0.89
CA TRP A 181 -2.61 18.67 -0.17
C TRP A 181 -1.31 17.95 0.22
N VAL A 182 -0.95 17.92 1.51
CA VAL A 182 0.28 17.27 1.98
C VAL A 182 0.24 15.76 1.73
N SER A 183 -0.90 15.12 2.00
CA SER A 183 -1.12 13.70 1.71
C SER A 183 -0.97 13.38 0.23
N ILE A 184 -1.52 14.24 -0.64
CA ILE A 184 -1.41 14.11 -2.10
C ILE A 184 0.06 14.27 -2.54
N LEU A 185 0.78 15.22 -1.95
CA LEU A 185 2.21 15.44 -2.24
C LEU A 185 3.04 14.21 -1.87
N VAL A 186 2.83 13.64 -0.68
CA VAL A 186 3.52 12.42 -0.23
C VAL A 186 3.20 11.25 -1.17
N ALA A 187 1.93 11.07 -1.54
CA ALA A 187 1.52 10.03 -2.48
C ALA A 187 2.16 10.22 -3.87
N ALA A 188 2.20 11.45 -4.39
CA ALA A 188 2.83 11.78 -5.65
C ALA A 188 4.35 11.55 -5.62
N GLY A 189 5.02 11.92 -4.52
CA GLY A 189 6.45 11.65 -4.31
C GLY A 189 6.76 10.15 -4.32
N MET A 190 5.95 9.34 -3.63
CA MET A 190 6.08 7.88 -3.64
C MET A 190 5.83 7.29 -5.04
N ALA A 191 4.80 7.76 -5.74
CA ALA A 191 4.51 7.34 -7.11
C ALA A 191 5.65 7.70 -8.09
N LEU A 192 6.30 8.85 -7.89
CA LEU A 192 7.46 9.27 -8.67
C LEU A 192 8.66 8.35 -8.42
N ILE A 193 8.94 8.00 -7.16
CA ILE A 193 10.01 7.05 -6.80
C ILE A 193 9.74 5.69 -7.46
N MET A 194 8.52 5.15 -7.31
CA MET A 194 8.14 3.85 -7.88
C MET A 194 8.23 3.85 -9.41
N SER A 195 7.66 4.86 -10.07
CA SER A 195 7.66 4.95 -11.53
C SER A 195 9.07 5.14 -12.10
N THR A 196 9.92 5.92 -11.42
CA THR A 196 11.34 6.10 -11.80
C THR A 196 12.09 4.78 -11.68
N TRP A 197 11.88 4.04 -10.58
CA TRP A 197 12.51 2.74 -10.37
C TRP A 197 12.09 1.73 -11.44
N ILE A 198 10.79 1.54 -11.64
CA ILE A 198 10.24 0.59 -12.62
C ILE A 198 10.79 0.88 -14.02
N LYS A 199 10.83 2.16 -14.43
CA LYS A 199 11.43 2.58 -15.71
C LYS A 199 12.92 2.23 -15.75
N GLY A 200 13.68 2.60 -14.72
CA GLY A 200 15.12 2.33 -14.64
C GLY A 200 15.46 0.84 -14.75
N THR A 201 14.75 0.00 -14.00
CA THR A 201 14.94 -1.46 -14.05
C THR A 201 14.57 -2.02 -15.42
N ARG A 202 13.51 -1.53 -16.06
CA ARG A 202 13.12 -1.92 -17.43
C ARG A 202 14.20 -1.57 -18.46
N TYR A 203 14.82 -0.39 -18.36
CA TYR A 203 15.93 -0.01 -19.25
C TYR A 203 17.17 -0.90 -19.04
N LEU A 204 17.50 -1.23 -17.79
CA LEU A 204 18.60 -2.14 -17.46
C LEU A 204 18.38 -3.55 -18.03
N PHE A 205 17.18 -4.10 -17.89
CA PHE A 205 16.85 -5.41 -18.47
C PHE A 205 16.91 -5.41 -20.00
N ALA A 206 16.38 -4.36 -20.65
CA ALA A 206 16.45 -4.22 -22.11
C ALA A 206 17.90 -4.15 -22.63
N ARG A 207 18.77 -3.42 -21.92
CA ARG A 207 20.19 -3.31 -22.30
C ARG A 207 20.98 -4.59 -22.00
N GLY A 208 20.67 -5.28 -20.89
CA GLY A 208 21.24 -6.57 -20.54
C GLY A 208 20.91 -7.67 -21.55
N SER A 209 19.68 -7.71 -22.07
CA SER A 209 19.32 -8.66 -23.14
C SER A 209 20.06 -8.40 -24.45
N ILE A 210 20.34 -7.13 -24.78
CA ILE A 210 21.10 -6.76 -25.98
C ILE A 210 22.58 -7.15 -25.82
N MET A 211 23.19 -6.90 -24.66
CA MET A 211 24.56 -7.30 -24.38
C MET A 211 24.72 -8.82 -24.34
N CYS A 212 23.77 -9.56 -23.78
CA CYS A 212 23.78 -11.03 -23.82
C CYS A 212 23.65 -11.54 -25.26
N SER A 213 22.73 -11.00 -26.07
CA SER A 213 22.58 -11.36 -27.48
C SER A 213 23.81 -11.00 -28.33
N ALA A 214 24.49 -9.90 -28.02
CA ALA A 214 25.74 -9.50 -28.66
C ALA A 214 26.91 -10.40 -28.22
N ALA A 215 27.00 -10.73 -26.94
CA ALA A 215 28.01 -11.62 -26.37
C ALA A 215 27.86 -13.06 -26.89
N THR A 216 26.63 -13.58 -27.04
CA THR A 216 26.37 -14.89 -27.65
C THR A 216 26.73 -14.89 -29.13
N ARG A 217 26.50 -13.79 -29.86
CA ARG A 217 26.95 -13.64 -31.26
C ARG A 217 28.47 -13.58 -31.39
N SER A 218 29.17 -12.94 -30.46
CA SER A 218 30.64 -12.92 -30.45
C SER A 218 31.26 -14.22 -29.93
N ALA A 219 30.56 -14.98 -29.08
CA ALA A 219 31.04 -16.26 -28.54
C ALA A 219 30.81 -17.44 -29.51
N CYS A 220 30.00 -17.27 -30.55
CA CYS A 220 29.81 -18.27 -31.60
C CYS A 220 30.07 -17.67 -33.00
N PRO A 221 31.35 -17.40 -33.39
CA PRO A 221 31.65 -16.79 -34.67
C PRO A 221 31.64 -17.77 -35.86
N SER A 222 31.52 -19.09 -35.66
CA SER A 222 31.70 -20.06 -36.75
C SER A 222 30.69 -21.22 -36.73
N ALA A 223 29.52 -20.98 -37.30
CA ALA A 223 28.67 -22.07 -37.81
C ALA A 223 28.10 -21.80 -39.21
N ALA A 224 28.63 -20.80 -39.93
CA ALA A 224 28.10 -20.36 -41.23
C ALA A 224 29.08 -20.45 -42.42
N SER A 225 30.30 -20.95 -42.26
CA SER A 225 31.28 -21.07 -43.37
C SER A 225 31.95 -22.44 -43.42
N GLY A 226 31.15 -23.51 -43.56
CA GLY A 226 31.71 -24.87 -43.52
C GLY A 226 30.88 -25.94 -44.22
N ARG A 227 30.12 -25.64 -45.27
CA ARG A 227 29.56 -26.68 -46.15
C ARG A 227 30.26 -26.65 -47.51
N ARG A 228 31.46 -27.23 -47.56
CA ARG A 228 32.05 -27.70 -48.82
C ARG A 228 31.10 -28.75 -49.40
N ARG A 229 30.52 -28.47 -50.56
CA ARG A 229 29.90 -29.47 -51.43
C ARG A 229 31.00 -30.42 -51.92
N PRO A 230 30.89 -31.74 -51.80
CA PRO A 230 31.72 -32.63 -52.59
C PRO A 230 31.18 -32.67 -54.02
N ALA A 231 32.09 -32.52 -54.98
CA ALA A 231 31.87 -32.86 -56.37
C ALA A 231 31.80 -34.38 -56.53
N GLY A 232 30.87 -34.88 -57.34
CA GLY A 232 30.73 -36.29 -57.68
C GLY A 232 29.98 -36.46 -59.00
N HIS A 233 30.68 -37.01 -59.98
CA HIS A 233 30.28 -37.31 -61.35
C HIS A 233 29.09 -38.29 -61.48
N GLY A 234 28.25 -38.06 -62.51
CA GLY A 234 27.87 -38.99 -63.59
C GLY A 234 27.33 -40.39 -63.27
N GLY A 235 26.14 -40.70 -63.80
CA GLY A 235 25.71 -42.09 -64.06
C GLY A 235 24.21 -42.30 -64.11
N SER A 236 23.67 -42.48 -65.31
CA SER A 236 22.32 -42.97 -65.60
C SER A 236 22.04 -44.35 -65.02
N GLN A 237 20.80 -44.63 -64.57
CA GLN A 237 20.00 -45.80 -65.03
C GLN A 237 18.60 -45.89 -64.38
N SER A 238 17.60 -45.97 -65.27
CA SER A 238 16.32 -46.71 -65.24
C SER A 238 15.56 -46.91 -63.93
N ALA A 239 14.37 -46.30 -63.86
CA ALA A 239 13.25 -46.73 -63.01
C ALA A 239 12.41 -47.78 -63.76
N HIS A 240 12.17 -48.93 -63.13
CA HIS A 240 11.08 -49.86 -63.45
C HIS A 240 10.26 -50.03 -62.17
N ALA A 241 8.98 -49.70 -62.26
CA ALA A 241 7.91 -50.06 -61.32
C ALA A 241 7.59 -51.57 -61.44
N PRO A 242 6.79 -52.21 -60.57
CA PRO A 242 5.49 -51.75 -60.04
C PRO A 242 5.38 -51.60 -58.52
#